data_AF-A0AA38UKK2-F1
#
_entry.id   AF-A0AA38UKK2-F1
#
_cell.length_a   1.000
_cell.length_b   1.000
_cell.length_c   1.000
_cell.angle_alpha   90.00
_cell.angle_beta   90.00
_cell.angle_gamma   90.00
#
_symmetry.space_group_name_H-M   'P 1'
#
loop_
_entity.id
_entity.type
_entity.pdbx_description
1 polymer ?
#
loop_
_entity_poly.entity_id
_entity_poly.type
_entity_poly.pdbx_seq_one_letter_code
_entity_poly.pdbx_strand_id
1 'polypeptide(L)'
;MLNAKDLTASLDHPKYNSYDPEPALEAVSPDSLKADQRRAFDIVQWHLQQTLSGREPPPLRMVIHGEGGTGKSKVIATITEMFQRMNVIDMLVKSAYTGIAASVIEGKTTHVIAALSTQNNSR
;
A
#
# COMPACT_ATOMS: atom_id res chain seq x y z
N MET A 1 45.19 32.20 25.73
CA MET A 1 43.74 32.24 26.02
C MET A 1 43.03 32.48 24.71
N LEU A 2 42.48 31.42 24.10
CA LEU A 2 41.71 31.49 22.87
C LEU A 2 40.27 31.92 23.22
N ASN A 3 39.75 32.88 22.46
CA ASN A 3 38.47 33.52 22.70
C ASN A 3 37.32 32.57 22.30
N ALA A 4 36.25 32.50 23.12
CA ALA A 4 35.13 31.56 22.95
C ALA A 4 34.16 31.96 21.82
N LYS A 5 34.65 32.57 20.74
CA LYS A 5 33.83 33.03 19.60
C LYS A 5 34.20 32.39 18.26
N ASP A 6 35.23 31.54 18.21
CA ASP A 6 35.74 30.94 16.96
C ASP A 6 35.40 29.45 16.78
N LEU A 7 34.33 28.95 17.41
CA LEU A 7 33.88 27.54 17.31
C LEU A 7 32.54 27.38 16.58
N THR A 8 32.09 28.36 15.82
CA THR A 8 30.93 28.24 14.91
C THR A 8 31.38 28.18 13.46
N ALA A 9 32.26 27.24 13.14
CA ALA A 9 32.48 26.82 11.76
C ALA A 9 31.40 25.80 11.38
N SER A 10 30.47 26.26 10.52
CA SER A 10 29.53 25.49 9.68
C SER A 10 29.40 24.00 9.98
N LEU A 11 28.34 23.65 10.73
CA LEU A 11 27.61 22.40 10.50
C LEU A 11 26.36 22.75 9.71
N ASP A 12 26.54 23.16 8.46
CA ASP A 12 25.46 23.07 7.47
C ASP A 12 25.25 21.59 7.17
N HIS A 13 24.47 20.93 8.03
CA HIS A 13 23.89 19.65 7.65
C HIS A 13 23.08 19.90 6.38
N PRO A 14 23.36 19.19 5.27
CA PRO A 14 22.44 19.23 4.15
C PRO A 14 21.09 18.84 4.72
N LYS A 15 20.10 19.73 4.59
CA LYS A 15 18.70 19.37 4.79
C LYS A 15 18.36 18.37 3.70
N TYR A 16 18.72 17.10 3.91
CA TYR A 16 18.16 16.00 3.18
C TYR A 16 16.68 16.03 3.52
N ASN A 17 15.87 16.60 2.64
CA ASN A 17 14.45 16.36 2.64
C ASN A 17 14.28 14.88 2.23
N SER A 18 14.47 13.98 3.19
CA SER A 18 14.58 12.53 2.99
C SER A 18 13.23 11.84 2.80
N TYR A 19 12.23 12.57 2.35
CA TYR A 19 10.87 12.07 2.15
C TYR A 19 10.43 12.30 0.71
N ASP A 20 11.19 11.73 -0.23
CA ASP A 20 10.57 11.30 -1.47
C ASP A 20 9.80 10.01 -1.13
N PRO A 21 8.45 10.04 -1.11
CA PRO A 21 7.70 8.83 -0.88
C PRO A 21 8.05 7.82 -1.95
N GLU A 22 8.29 6.57 -1.55
CA GLU A 22 8.44 5.45 -2.48
C GLU A 22 7.26 5.50 -3.48
N PRO A 23 7.53 5.53 -4.79
CA PRO A 23 6.49 5.70 -5.78
C PRO A 23 5.49 4.55 -5.68
N ALA A 24 4.21 4.89 -5.86
CA ALA A 24 3.15 3.91 -5.91
C ALA A 24 3.42 2.89 -7.03
N LEU A 25 3.04 1.64 -6.80
CA LEU A 25 3.19 0.62 -7.84
C LEU A 25 2.17 0.85 -8.94
N GLU A 26 2.66 0.98 -10.16
CA GLU A 26 1.79 1.09 -11.33
C GLU A 26 0.95 -0.18 -11.50
N ALA A 27 -0.30 -0.05 -11.94
CA ALA A 27 -1.07 -1.19 -12.42
C ALA A 27 -0.48 -1.74 -13.73
N VAL A 28 -0.85 -2.96 -14.09
CA VAL A 28 -0.61 -3.50 -15.44
C VAL A 28 -1.90 -4.04 -16.02
N SER A 29 -1.91 -4.31 -17.33
CA SER A 29 -3.00 -5.08 -17.92
C SER A 29 -3.09 -6.47 -17.25
N PRO A 30 -4.30 -6.95 -16.91
CA PRO A 30 -4.51 -8.30 -16.38
C PRO A 30 -3.90 -9.41 -17.26
N ASP A 31 -3.77 -9.19 -18.57
CA ASP A 31 -3.18 -10.17 -19.49
C ASP A 31 -1.65 -10.28 -19.38
N SER A 32 -1.01 -9.32 -18.71
CA SER A 32 0.43 -9.35 -18.43
C SER A 32 0.79 -9.92 -17.05
N LEU A 33 -0.21 -10.29 -16.24
CA LEU A 33 0.01 -10.94 -14.96
C LEU A 33 0.48 -12.38 -15.17
N LYS A 34 1.38 -12.85 -14.29
CA LYS A 34 1.75 -14.28 -14.24
C LYS A 34 0.53 -15.13 -13.88
N ALA A 35 0.52 -16.41 -14.24
CA ALA A 35 -0.63 -17.29 -14.04
C ALA A 35 -1.25 -17.23 -12.63
N ASP A 36 -0.44 -17.29 -11.57
CA ASP A 36 -0.95 -17.23 -10.19
C ASP A 36 -1.45 -15.84 -9.79
N GLN A 37 -0.79 -14.79 -10.28
CA GLN A 37 -1.22 -13.40 -10.09
C GLN A 37 -2.56 -13.14 -10.80
N ARG A 38 -2.69 -13.63 -12.03
CA ARG A 38 -3.91 -13.57 -12.84
C ARG A 38 -5.04 -14.32 -12.16
N ARG A 39 -4.78 -15.53 -11.63
CA ARG A 39 -5.77 -16.28 -10.86
C ARG A 39 -6.28 -15.49 -9.65
N ALA A 40 -5.38 -14.86 -8.89
CA ALA A 40 -5.78 -14.04 -7.74
C ALA A 40 -6.63 -12.83 -8.18
N PHE A 41 -6.26 -12.18 -9.29
CA PHE A 41 -7.04 -11.11 -9.89
C PHE A 41 -8.44 -11.58 -10.32
N ASP A 42 -8.54 -12.69 -11.04
CA ASP A 42 -9.80 -13.23 -11.54
C ASP A 42 -10.77 -13.61 -10.41
N ILE A 43 -10.26 -14.17 -9.31
CA ILE A 43 -11.07 -14.48 -8.11
C ILE A 43 -11.70 -13.20 -7.53
N VAL A 44 -10.91 -12.13 -7.40
CA VAL A 44 -11.38 -10.84 -6.87
C VAL A 44 -12.36 -10.18 -7.85
N GLN A 45 -12.06 -10.21 -9.15
CA GLN A 45 -12.94 -9.69 -10.19
C GLN A 45 -14.30 -10.39 -10.17
N TRP A 46 -14.31 -11.72 -10.15
CA TRP A 46 -15.54 -12.50 -10.09
C TRP A 46 -16.34 -12.16 -8.83
N HIS A 47 -15.69 -12.10 -7.66
CA HIS A 47 -16.35 -11.79 -6.38
C HIS A 47 -16.99 -10.40 -6.39
N LEU A 48 -16.28 -9.39 -6.91
CA LEU A 48 -16.81 -8.05 -7.09
C LEU A 48 -18.01 -8.05 -8.05
N GLN A 49 -17.92 -8.72 -9.19
CA GLN A 49 -19.02 -8.81 -10.15
C GLN A 49 -20.27 -9.46 -9.56
N GLN A 50 -20.12 -10.53 -8.76
CA GLN A 50 -21.27 -11.13 -8.06
C GLN A 50 -21.92 -10.11 -7.12
N THR A 51 -21.10 -9.42 -6.31
CA THR A 51 -21.55 -8.40 -5.37
C THR A 51 -22.30 -7.26 -6.07
N LEU A 52 -21.74 -6.72 -7.16
CA LEU A 52 -22.36 -5.65 -7.95
C LEU A 52 -23.64 -6.11 -8.68
N SER A 53 -23.80 -7.41 -8.92
CA SER A 53 -25.01 -7.98 -9.50
C SER A 53 -26.13 -8.21 -8.46
N GLY A 54 -25.99 -7.69 -7.24
CA GLY A 54 -26.96 -7.87 -6.15
C GLY A 54 -26.98 -9.29 -5.58
N ARG A 55 -25.98 -10.11 -5.88
CA ARG A 55 -25.80 -11.43 -5.26
C ARG A 55 -25.02 -11.28 -3.97
N GLU A 56 -25.11 -12.29 -3.12
CA GLU A 56 -24.40 -12.35 -1.83
C GLU A 56 -23.36 -13.48 -1.86
N PRO A 57 -22.24 -13.33 -2.62
CA PRO A 57 -21.19 -14.33 -2.58
C PRO A 57 -20.64 -14.46 -1.15
N PRO A 58 -20.21 -15.66 -0.72
CA PRO A 58 -19.61 -15.82 0.59
C PRO A 58 -18.39 -14.90 0.75
N PRO A 59 -18.05 -14.47 1.99
CA PRO A 59 -16.91 -13.60 2.22
C PRO A 59 -15.61 -14.18 1.66
N LEU A 60 -14.95 -13.44 0.76
CA LEU A 60 -13.69 -13.84 0.15
C LEU A 60 -12.54 -13.66 1.15
N ARG A 61 -11.94 -14.77 1.58
CA ARG A 61 -10.76 -14.80 2.44
C ARG A 61 -9.62 -15.44 1.67
N MET A 62 -8.76 -14.62 1.09
CA MET A 62 -7.69 -15.06 0.21
C MET A 62 -6.31 -14.70 0.79
N VAL A 63 -5.38 -15.65 0.73
CA VAL A 63 -3.96 -15.43 1.03
C VAL A 63 -3.17 -15.64 -0.26
N ILE A 64 -2.52 -14.58 -0.74
CA ILE A 64 -1.60 -14.67 -1.87
C ILE A 64 -0.19 -14.89 -1.31
N HIS A 65 0.33 -16.11 -1.44
CA HIS A 65 1.69 -16.45 -1.01
C HIS A 65 2.71 -16.25 -2.14
N GLY A 66 4.00 -16.29 -1.78
CA GLY A 66 5.12 -16.19 -2.72
C GLY A 66 6.30 -15.45 -2.11
N GLU A 67 7.49 -15.69 -2.61
CA GLU A 67 8.73 -15.06 -2.13
C GLU A 67 8.68 -13.52 -2.26
N GLY A 68 9.55 -12.81 -1.53
CA GLY A 68 9.73 -11.36 -1.71
C GLY A 68 10.04 -11.01 -3.16
N GLY A 69 9.54 -9.89 -3.67
CA GLY A 69 9.82 -9.45 -5.05
C GLY A 69 9.03 -10.16 -6.16
N THR A 70 8.16 -11.13 -5.85
CA THR A 70 7.35 -11.86 -6.84
C THR A 70 6.16 -11.08 -7.41
N GLY A 71 6.03 -9.79 -7.13
CA GLY A 71 4.99 -8.93 -7.72
C GLY A 71 3.60 -9.05 -7.08
N LYS A 72 3.48 -9.54 -5.84
CA LYS A 72 2.18 -9.56 -5.11
C LYS A 72 1.53 -8.18 -5.04
N SER A 73 2.32 -7.15 -4.72
CA SER A 73 1.82 -5.78 -4.67
C SER A 73 1.40 -5.23 -6.04
N LYS A 74 1.93 -5.80 -7.15
CA LYS A 74 1.46 -5.50 -8.52
C LYS A 74 0.04 -6.02 -8.75
N VAL A 75 -0.33 -7.15 -8.14
CA VAL A 75 -1.71 -7.66 -8.16
C VAL A 75 -2.63 -6.68 -7.45
N ILE A 76 -2.22 -6.16 -6.27
CA ILE A 76 -2.98 -5.15 -5.53
C ILE A 76 -3.19 -3.88 -6.36
N ALA A 77 -2.15 -3.38 -7.03
CA ALA A 77 -2.25 -2.22 -7.92
C ALA A 77 -3.22 -2.47 -9.08
N THR A 78 -3.14 -3.66 -9.70
CA THR A 78 -4.03 -4.03 -10.83
C THR A 78 -5.49 -4.20 -10.39
N ILE A 79 -5.73 -4.73 -9.19
CA ILE A 79 -7.06 -4.77 -8.57
C ILE A 79 -7.57 -3.35 -8.30
N THR A 80 -6.71 -2.45 -7.79
CA THR A 80 -7.08 -1.06 -7.51
C THR A 80 -7.57 -0.36 -8.78
N GLU A 81 -6.80 -0.48 -9.86
CA GLU A 81 -7.17 0.05 -11.18
C GLU A 81 -8.50 -0.53 -11.69
N MET A 82 -8.76 -1.83 -11.47
CA MET A 82 -10.05 -2.43 -11.81
C MET A 82 -11.22 -1.79 -11.04
N PHE A 83 -11.07 -1.57 -9.73
CA PHE A 83 -12.11 -0.89 -8.93
C PHE A 83 -12.32 0.56 -9.38
N GLN A 84 -11.25 1.27 -9.75
CA GLN A 84 -11.34 2.62 -10.32
C GLN A 84 -12.08 2.62 -11.66
N ARG A 85 -11.72 1.73 -12.60
CA ARG A 85 -12.38 1.61 -13.92
C ARG A 85 -13.86 1.24 -13.82
N MET A 86 -14.23 0.48 -12.79
CA MET A 86 -15.61 0.12 -12.51
C MET A 86 -16.38 1.19 -11.71
N ASN A 87 -15.74 2.32 -11.38
CA ASN A 87 -16.32 3.42 -10.61
C ASN A 87 -16.87 3.00 -9.24
N VAL A 88 -16.17 2.09 -8.55
CA VAL A 88 -16.53 1.54 -7.23
C VAL A 88 -15.35 1.55 -6.26
N ILE A 89 -14.43 2.48 -6.45
CA ILE A 89 -13.19 2.59 -5.65
C ILE A 89 -13.45 2.84 -4.17
N ASP A 90 -14.58 3.46 -3.84
CA ASP A 90 -15.08 3.69 -2.49
C ASP A 90 -15.39 2.38 -1.72
N MET A 91 -15.59 1.26 -2.43
CA MET A 91 -15.75 -0.07 -1.84
C MET A 91 -14.42 -0.74 -1.47
N LEU A 92 -13.26 -0.16 -1.83
CA LEU A 92 -11.95 -0.76 -1.62
C LEU A 92 -11.15 -0.04 -0.53
N VAL A 93 -10.90 -0.75 0.57
CA VAL A 93 -9.97 -0.29 1.62
C VAL A 93 -8.66 -1.09 1.54
N LYS A 94 -7.54 -0.37 1.47
CA LYS A 94 -6.19 -0.95 1.39
C LYS A 94 -5.43 -0.65 2.67
N SER A 95 -4.89 -1.68 3.30
CA SER A 95 -4.10 -1.55 4.53
C SER A 95 -2.74 -2.25 4.45
N ALA A 96 -1.76 -1.72 5.17
CA ALA A 96 -0.49 -2.37 5.39
C ALA A 96 0.02 -2.15 6.81
N TYR A 97 0.97 -2.97 7.25
CA TYR A 97 1.49 -2.92 8.62
C TYR A 97 2.37 -1.68 8.88
N THR A 98 3.19 -1.26 7.91
CA THR A 98 4.10 -0.10 8.05
C THR A 98 3.67 1.06 7.16
N GLY A 99 4.10 2.29 7.51
CA GLY A 99 3.78 3.49 6.74
C GLY A 99 4.29 3.44 5.29
N ILE A 100 5.52 2.99 5.08
CA ILE A 100 6.10 2.86 3.73
C ILE A 100 5.31 1.85 2.89
N ALA A 101 4.99 0.67 3.44
CA ALA A 101 4.22 -0.33 2.71
C ALA A 101 2.79 0.17 2.40
N ALA A 102 2.18 0.94 3.30
CA ALA A 102 0.88 1.56 3.07
C ALA A 102 0.95 2.61 1.95
N SER A 103 2.00 3.44 1.92
CA SER A 103 2.23 4.41 0.84
C SER A 103 2.34 3.75 -0.53
N VAL A 104 3.12 2.66 -0.62
CA VAL A 104 3.37 1.95 -1.89
C VAL A 104 2.10 1.37 -2.53
N ILE A 105 1.11 1.00 -1.73
CA ILE A 105 -0.20 0.50 -2.22
C ILE A 105 -1.29 1.59 -2.23
N GLU A 106 -0.91 2.85 -1.97
CA GLU A 106 -1.83 3.99 -1.82
C GLU A 106 -2.95 3.69 -0.81
N GLY A 107 -2.57 3.11 0.33
CA GLY A 107 -3.45 2.73 1.42
C GLY A 107 -3.11 3.49 2.71
N LYS A 108 -3.68 3.00 3.81
CA LYS A 108 -3.36 3.50 5.16
C LYS A 108 -2.75 2.37 5.99
N THR A 109 -2.15 2.72 7.12
CA THR A 109 -1.69 1.65 8.03
C THR A 109 -2.88 0.92 8.65
N THR A 110 -2.71 -0.36 8.99
CA THR A 110 -3.78 -1.17 9.60
C THR A 110 -4.31 -0.52 10.88
N HIS A 111 -3.43 0.03 11.72
CA HIS A 111 -3.81 0.72 12.96
C HIS A 111 -4.67 1.97 12.68
N VAL A 112 -4.39 2.70 11.60
CA VAL A 112 -5.20 3.86 11.21
C VAL A 112 -6.60 3.43 10.76
N ILE A 113 -6.70 2.36 9.96
CA ILE A 113 -8.01 1.87 9.50
C ILE A 113 -8.82 1.25 10.65
N ALA A 114 -8.16 0.55 11.57
CA ALA A 114 -8.81 -0.07 12.73
C ALA A 114 -8.98 0.88 13.93
N ALA A 115 -8.62 2.16 13.80
CA ALA A 115 -8.64 3.15 14.89
C ALA A 115 -7.91 2.70 16.18
N LEU A 116 -6.80 1.97 16.02
CA LEU A 116 -5.97 1.50 17.12
C LEU A 116 -4.92 2.55 17.49
N SER A 117 -4.86 2.92 18.76
CA SER A 117 -3.80 3.78 19.27
C SER A 117 -2.48 3.01 19.35
N THR A 118 -1.39 3.62 18.89
CA THR A 118 -0.06 3.15 19.24
C THR A 118 0.14 3.46 20.72
N GLN A 119 0.38 2.46 21.57
CA GLN A 119 0.68 2.71 22.98
C GLN A 119 1.86 3.68 23.08
N ASN A 120 1.58 4.94 23.46
CA ASN A 120 2.60 5.87 23.91
C ASN A 120 2.97 5.47 25.33
N ASN A 121 3.98 4.62 25.48
CA ASN A 121 4.60 4.38 26.77
C ASN A 121 5.49 5.57 27.13
N SER A 122 4.86 6.70 27.47
CA SER A 122 5.52 7.82 28.13
C SER A 122 5.85 7.35 29.55
N ARG A 123 7.11 6.98 29.78
CA ARG A 123 7.69 6.86 31.12
C ARG A 123 8.00 8.25 31.66
#